data_AF-A0A5K0W5C9-F1
#
_entry.id   AF-A0A5K0W5C9-F1
#
_cell.length_a   1.000
_cell.length_b   1.000
_cell.length_c   1.000
_cell.angle_alpha   90.00
_cell.angle_beta   90.00
_cell.angle_gamma   90.00
#
_symmetry.space_group_name_H-M   'P 1'
#
loop_
_entity.id
_entity.type
_entity.pdbx_description
1 polymer ?
#
loop_
_entity_poly.entity_id
_entity_poly.type
_entity_poly.pdbx_seq_one_letter_code
_entity_poly.pdbx_strand_id
1 'polypeptide(L)' 'WWEGTGISKEMGSLIRNQPILWFMLSCLALPEPQFSRCRIELAKLTALVFVIDDLFDVCGELEDLVVFTEAVD' A
#
# COMPACT_ATOMS: atom_id res chain seq x y z
N TRP A 1 1.38 -0.43 -12.70
CA TRP A 1 1.96 -1.24 -11.62
C TRP A 1 0.87 -1.74 -10.70
N TRP A 2 0.12 -0.85 -10.03
CA TRP A 2 -0.92 -1.22 -9.07
C TRP A 2 -1.90 -2.28 -9.58
N GLU A 3 -2.54 -2.05 -10.74
CA GLU A 3 -3.44 -3.04 -11.37
C GLU A 3 -2.75 -4.38 -11.68
N GLY A 4 -1.45 -4.35 -11.98
CA GLY A 4 -0.66 -5.55 -12.27
C GLY A 4 -0.32 -6.39 -11.03
N THR A 5 -0.60 -5.91 -9.82
CA THR A 5 -0.41 -6.68 -8.58
C THR A 5 -1.56 -7.66 -8.31
N GLY A 6 -2.71 -7.51 -8.99
CA GLY A 6 -3.93 -8.30 -8.71
C GLY A 6 -4.68 -7.89 -7.44
N ILE A 7 -4.01 -7.24 -6.48
CA ILE A 7 -4.58 -6.81 -5.18
C ILE A 7 -5.81 -5.93 -5.37
N SER A 8 -5.75 -4.96 -6.29
CA SER A 8 -6.88 -4.05 -6.57
C SER A 8 -8.13 -4.78 -7.08
N LYS A 9 -7.96 -5.97 -7.68
CA LYS A 9 -9.05 -6.79 -8.22
C LYS A 9 -9.55 -7.79 -7.17
N GLU A 10 -8.65 -8.44 -6.44
CA GLU A 10 -8.98 -9.49 -5.48
C GLU A 10 -9.53 -8.94 -4.16
N MET A 11 -9.01 -7.79 -3.72
CA MET A 11 -9.35 -7.18 -2.43
C MET A 11 -10.03 -5.82 -2.57
N GLY A 12 -10.34 -5.38 -3.79
CA GLY A 12 -10.75 -3.98 -4.06
C GLY A 12 -12.02 -3.49 -3.34
N SER A 13 -12.86 -4.38 -2.82
CA SER A 13 -14.02 -4.03 -1.99
C SER A 13 -13.71 -3.92 -0.50
N LEU A 14 -12.57 -4.46 -0.06
CA LEU A 14 -12.14 -4.57 1.34
C LEU A 14 -11.12 -3.50 1.71
N ILE A 15 -10.22 -3.18 0.78
CA ILE A 15 -9.11 -2.22 1.01
C ILE A 15 -9.32 -0.91 0.24
N ARG A 16 -8.70 0.17 0.72
CA ARG A 16 -8.68 1.47 0.05
C ARG A 16 -7.92 1.36 -1.27
N ASN A 17 -8.50 1.89 -2.35
CA ASN A 17 -7.88 1.96 -3.67
C ASN A 17 -7.66 3.43 -4.07
N GLN A 18 -6.53 4.02 -3.62
CA GLN A 18 -6.27 5.47 -3.75
C GLN A 18 -4.89 5.79 -4.37
N PRO A 19 -4.57 5.27 -5.58
CA PRO A 19 -3.24 5.42 -6.20
C PRO A 19 -2.81 6.88 -6.41
N ILE A 20 -3.76 7.79 -6.65
CA ILE A 20 -3.48 9.22 -6.79
C ILE A 20 -3.01 9.80 -5.44
N LEU A 21 -3.71 9.47 -4.34
CA LEU A 21 -3.35 9.97 -3.01
C LEU A 21 -1.97 9.47 -2.60
N TRP A 22 -1.69 8.19 -2.77
CA TRP A 22 -0.40 7.60 -2.41
C TRP A 22 0.76 8.23 -3.18
N PHE A 23 0.56 8.52 -4.47
CA PHE A 23 1.55 9.25 -5.25
C PHE A 23 1.70 10.72 -4.82
N MET A 24 0.59 11.41 -4.51
CA MET A 24 0.65 12.78 -4.00
C MET A 24 1.40 12.88 -2.67
N LEU A 25 1.19 11.94 -1.74
CA LEU A 25 1.96 11.87 -0.49
C LEU A 25 3.46 11.74 -0.76
N SER A 26 3.83 10.95 -1.77
CA SER A 26 5.23 10.80 -2.19
C SER A 26 5.80 12.09 -2.78
N CYS A 27 5.00 12.85 -3.54
CA CYS A 27 5.36 14.17 -4.03
C CYS A 27 5.55 15.21 -2.92
N LEU A 28 4.72 15.15 -1.88
CA LEU A 28 4.85 16.02 -0.71
C LEU A 28 6.10 15.70 0.11
N ALA A 29 6.45 14.42 0.24
CA ALA A 29 7.62 13.97 0.99
C ALA A 29 8.94 14.26 0.27
N LEU A 30 8.96 14.21 -1.07
CA LEU A 30 10.16 14.40 -1.91
C LEU A 30 9.89 15.39 -3.04
N PRO A 31 9.78 16.69 -2.74
CA PRO A 31 9.31 17.70 -3.70
C PRO A 31 10.31 17.97 -4.83
N GLU A 32 11.61 17.74 -4.62
CA GLU A 32 12.63 18.10 -5.59
C GLU A 32 12.59 17.18 -6.84
N PRO A 33 12.80 17.74 -8.05
CA PRO A 33 12.64 17.00 -9.30
C PRO A 33 13.59 15.80 -9.43
N GLN A 34 14.79 15.85 -8.83
CA GLN A 34 15.75 14.74 -8.89
C GLN A 34 15.24 13.43 -8.24
N PHE A 35 14.24 13.50 -7.36
CA PHE A 35 13.70 12.35 -6.66
C PHE A 35 12.58 11.62 -7.40
N SER A 36 12.42 11.84 -8.71
CA SER A 36 11.36 11.22 -9.52
C SER A 36 11.24 9.70 -9.32
N ARG A 37 12.37 8.96 -9.37
CA ARG A 37 12.36 7.51 -9.15
C ARG A 37 12.01 7.15 -7.70
N CYS A 38 12.53 7.89 -6.73
CA CYS A 38 12.22 7.68 -5.31
C CYS A 38 10.73 7.89 -5.02
N ARG A 39 10.07 8.88 -5.63
CA ARG A 39 8.62 9.08 -5.50
C ARG A 39 7.81 7.91 -6.04
N ILE A 40 8.24 7.31 -7.14
CA ILE A 40 7.56 6.11 -7.68
C ILE A 40 7.66 4.95 -6.69
N GLU A 41 8.86 4.68 -6.16
CA GLU A 41 9.03 3.58 -5.18
C GLU A 41 8.32 3.89 -3.85
N LEU A 42 8.36 5.14 -3.39
CA LEU A 42 7.64 5.57 -2.19
C LEU A 42 6.12 5.47 -2.36
N ALA A 43 5.59 5.71 -3.55
CA ALA A 43 4.15 5.57 -3.82
C ALA A 43 3.72 4.10 -3.78
N LYS A 44 4.57 3.18 -4.27
CA LYS A 44 4.32 1.73 -4.15
C LYS A 44 4.38 1.28 -2.69
N LEU A 45 5.39 1.74 -1.94
CA LEU A 45 5.51 1.44 -0.51
C LEU A 45 4.29 1.98 0.26
N THR A 46 3.88 3.22 -0.03
CA THR A 46 2.69 3.84 0.57
C THR A 46 1.45 3.01 0.27
N ALA A 47 1.28 2.53 -0.96
CA ALA A 47 0.17 1.64 -1.31
C ALA A 47 0.17 0.37 -0.44
N LEU A 48 1.34 -0.28 -0.28
CA LEU A 48 1.46 -1.49 0.56
C LEU A 48 1.17 -1.21 2.03
N VAL A 49 1.63 -0.07 2.57
CA VAL A 49 1.32 0.33 3.96
C VAL A 49 -0.19 0.48 4.15
N PHE A 50 -0.89 1.14 3.23
CA PHE A 50 -2.35 1.28 3.32
C PHE A 50 -3.08 -0.06 3.21
N VAL A 51 -2.60 -0.98 2.37
CA VAL A 51 -3.15 -2.35 2.27
C VAL A 51 -2.98 -3.10 3.59
N ILE A 52 -1.79 -3.02 4.19
CA ILE A 52 -1.51 -3.68 5.49
C ILE A 52 -2.35 -3.03 6.60
N ASP A 53 -2.45 -1.70 6.63
CA ASP A 53 -3.29 -0.97 7.57
C ASP A 53 -4.75 -1.42 7.48
N ASP A 54 -5.32 -1.51 6.28
CA ASP A 54 -6.68 -2.04 6.08
C ASP A 54 -6.81 -3.51 6.47
N LEU A 55 -5.77 -4.32 6.22
CA LEU A 55 -5.74 -5.72 6.64
C LEU A 55 -5.84 -5.83 8.16
N PHE A 56 -5.07 -5.05 8.91
CA PHE A 56 -5.04 -5.13 10.38
C PHE A 56 -6.25 -4.44 11.05
N ASP A 57 -6.77 -3.35 10.48
CA ASP A 57 -7.81 -2.54 11.12
C ASP A 57 -9.23 -2.87 10.65
N VAL A 58 -9.40 -3.44 9.45
CA VAL A 58 -10.72 -3.61 8.83
C VAL A 58 -10.99 -5.06 8.40
N CYS A 59 -10.03 -5.71 7.75
CA CYS A 59 -10.31 -6.94 6.99
C CYS A 59 -9.95 -8.25 7.70
N GLY A 60 -8.89 -8.27 8.51
CA GLY A 60 -8.27 -9.50 9.00
C GLY A 60 -8.87 -10.03 10.31
N GLU A 61 -8.97 -11.35 10.42
CA GLU A 61 -9.23 -12.03 11.69
C GLU A 61 -7.92 -12.22 12.46
N LEU A 62 -7.99 -12.24 13.80
CA LEU A 62 -6.79 -12.28 14.66
C LEU A 62 -5.84 -13.45 14.32
N GLU A 63 -6.40 -14.63 14.03
CA GLU A 63 -5.61 -15.83 13.70
C GLU A 63 -4.82 -15.63 12.38
N ASP A 64 -5.46 -15.04 11.37
CA ASP A 64 -4.81 -14.72 10.09
C ASP A 64 -3.75 -13.62 10.24
N LEU A 65 -3.99 -12.63 11.09
CA LEU A 65 -3.04 -11.54 11.34
C LEU A 65 -1.77 -12.03 12.06
N VAL A 66 -1.89 -13.01 12.95
CA VAL A 66 -0.73 -13.67 13.58
C VAL A 66 0.10 -14.38 12.52
N VAL A 67 -0.52 -15.19 11.66
CA VAL A 67 0.17 -15.89 10.57
C VAL A 67 0.82 -14.91 9.59
N PHE A 68 0.13 -13.82 9.26
CA PHE A 68 0.69 -12.77 8.40
C PHE A 68 1.92 -12.12 9.03
N THR A 69 1.88 -11.82 10.33
CA THR A 69 3.00 -11.20 11.06
C THR A 69 4.20 -12.15 11.10
N GLU A 70 3.98 -13.43 11.42
CA GLU A 70 5.03 -14.46 11.41
C GLU A 70 5.67 -14.67 10.03
N ALA A 71 4.91 -14.47 8.95
CA ALA A 71 5.44 -14.59 7.59
C ALA A 71 6.34 -13.41 7.17
N VAL A 72 6.23 -12.26 7.86
CA VAL A 72 7.03 -11.06 7.58
C VAL A 72 8.31 -11.01 8.43
N ASP A 73 8.29 -11.57 9.64
CA ASP A 73 9.43 -11.67 10.57
C ASP A 73 10.60 -12.55 10.03
#